data_AF-A0A1B9JT67-F1
#
_entry.id   AF-A0A1B9JT67-F1
#
_cell.length_a   1.000
_cell.length_b   1.000
_cell.length_c   1.000
_cell.angle_alpha   90.00
_cell.angle_beta   90.00
_cell.angle_gamma   90.00
#
_symmetry.space_group_name_H-M   'P 1'
#
loop_
_entity.id
_entity.type
_entity.pdbx_description
1 polymer ?
#
loop_
_entity_poly.entity_id
_entity_poly.type
_entity_poly.pdbx_seq_one_letter_code
_entity_poly.pdbx_strand_id
1 'polypeptide(L)' 'MTTAPKTPKTPELTRQLFVTINDAKRDLRRGLCDVFTAKLERLAAHIRSDDLSASEAADLLRDEAEYMREQMREEL' A
#
# COMPACT_ATOMS: atom_id res chain seq x y z
N MET A 1 -20.41 35.75 -29.06
CA MET A 1 -21.11 34.47 -28.85
C MET A 1 -20.36 33.73 -27.76
N THR A 2 -20.83 33.84 -26.52
CA THR A 2 -20.18 33.22 -25.35
C THR A 2 -20.92 31.93 -25.04
N THR A 3 -20.33 30.78 -25.38
CA THR A 3 -20.91 29.49 -25.05
C THR A 3 -20.73 29.23 -23.56
N ALA A 4 -21.85 29.14 -22.83
CA ALA A 4 -21.87 28.79 -21.42
C ALA A 4 -21.20 27.42 -21.18
N PRO A 5 -20.50 27.22 -20.05
CA PRO A 5 -19.91 25.92 -19.72
C PRO A 5 -21.05 24.89 -19.59
N LYS A 6 -20.99 23.84 -20.41
CA LYS A 6 -21.93 22.72 -20.31
C LYS A 6 -21.69 22.02 -18.97
N THR A 7 -22.68 22.08 -18.09
CA THR A 7 -22.68 21.27 -16.86
C THR A 7 -22.58 19.79 -17.24
N PRO A 8 -21.59 19.06 -16.70
CA PRO A 8 -21.41 17.65 -17.04
C PRO A 8 -22.63 16.84 -16.61
N LYS A 9 -23.05 15.90 -17.48
CA LYS A 9 -24.23 15.07 -17.22
C LYS A 9 -23.91 14.10 -16.08
N THR A 10 -24.82 13.93 -15.12
CA THR A 10 -24.68 13.07 -13.93
C THR A 10 -24.02 11.69 -14.17
N PRO A 11 -24.30 10.95 -15.27
CA PRO A 11 -23.63 9.67 -15.55
C PRO A 11 -22.13 9.77 -15.83
N GLU A 12 -21.69 10.89 -16.41
CA GLU A 12 -20.29 11.17 -16.74
C GLU A 12 -19.47 11.44 -15.48
N LEU A 13 -20.04 12.19 -14.53
CA LEU A 13 -19.47 12.38 -13.19
C LEU A 13 -19.30 11.05 -12.44
N THR A 14 -20.31 10.18 -12.47
CA THR A 14 -20.23 8.86 -11.84
C THR A 14 -19.12 8.00 -12.47
N ARG A 15 -18.97 8.05 -13.80
CA ARG A 15 -17.90 7.33 -14.50
C ARG A 15 -16.52 7.88 -14.12
N GLN A 16 -16.37 9.20 -14.09
CA GLN A 16 -15.13 9.85 -13.68
C GLN A 16 -14.74 9.46 -12.25
N LEU A 17 -15.70 9.47 -11.33
CA LEU A 17 -15.50 9.06 -9.94
C LEU A 17 -15.03 7.59 -9.84
N PHE A 18 -15.63 6.69 -10.61
CA PHE A 18 -15.23 5.28 -10.61
C PHE A 18 -13.80 5.08 -11.10
N VAL A 19 -13.39 5.82 -12.15
CA VAL A 19 -12.00 5.82 -12.63
C VAL A 19 -11.07 6.32 -11.54
N THR A 20 -11.35 7.48 -10.94
CA THR A 20 -10.51 8.06 -9.88
C THR A 20 -10.37 7.12 -8.67
N ILE A 21 -11.44 6.46 -8.24
CA ILE A 21 -11.38 5.49 -7.14
C ILE A 21 -10.49 4.30 -7.50
N ASN A 22 -10.59 3.79 -8.73
CA ASN A 22 -9.76 2.65 -9.16
C ASN A 22 -8.29 3.00 -9.27
N ASP A 23 -7.98 4.21 -9.77
CA ASP A 23 -6.61 4.72 -9.85
C ASP A 23 -6.03 4.89 -8.44
N ALA A 24 -6.75 5.53 -7.52
CA ALA A 24 -6.33 5.68 -6.14
C ALA A 24 -6.09 4.32 -5.45
N LYS A 25 -6.97 3.34 -5.67
CA LYS A 25 -6.77 1.97 -5.16
C LYS A 25 -5.54 1.30 -5.75
N ARG A 26 -5.22 1.55 -7.03
CA ARG A 26 -4.04 1.00 -7.69
C ARG A 26 -2.76 1.62 -7.12
N ASP A 27 -2.75 2.93 -6.94
CA ASP A 27 -1.62 3.66 -6.38
C ASP A 27 -1.36 3.25 -4.94
N LEU A 28 -2.41 3.08 -4.13
CA LEU A 28 -2.30 2.55 -2.77
C LEU A 28 -1.67 1.15 -2.76
N ARG A 29 -2.16 0.22 -3.59
CA ARG A 29 -1.58 -1.13 -3.68
C ARG A 29 -0.11 -1.09 -4.08
N ARG A 30 0.26 -0.21 -5.01
CA ARG A 30 1.65 -0.05 -5.45
C ARG A 30 2.53 0.48 -4.33
N GLY A 31 2.09 1.55 -3.65
CA GLY A 31 2.83 2.12 -2.51
C GLY A 31 3.03 1.11 -1.38
N LEU A 32 1.99 0.34 -1.05
CA LEU A 32 2.07 -0.73 -0.05
C LEU A 32 3.08 -1.81 -0.47
N CYS A 33 3.05 -2.25 -1.73
CA CYS A 33 4.05 -3.21 -2.23
C CYS A 33 5.47 -2.67 -2.08
N ASP A 34 5.73 -1.43 -2.48
CA ASP A 34 7.07 -0.82 -2.40
C ASP A 34 7.57 -0.76 -0.95
N VAL A 35 6.70 -0.36 0.00
CA VAL A 35 7.03 -0.32 1.44
C VAL A 35 7.32 -1.70 2.01
N PHE A 36 6.47 -2.70 1.71
CA PHE A 36 6.67 -4.05 2.22
C PHE A 36 7.89 -4.73 1.62
N THR A 37 8.16 -4.54 0.32
CA THR A 37 9.39 -5.03 -0.31
C THR A 37 10.63 -4.45 0.38
N ALA A 38 10.68 -3.13 0.60
CA ALA A 38 11.81 -2.51 1.28
C ALA A 38 11.99 -3.01 2.73
N LYS A 39 10.89 -3.25 3.45
CA LYS A 39 10.94 -3.85 4.80
C LYS A 39 11.51 -5.27 4.78
N LEU A 40 11.05 -6.12 3.86
CA LEU A 40 11.54 -7.50 3.71
C LEU A 40 13.04 -7.53 3.35
N GLU A 41 13.49 -6.64 2.48
CA GLU A 41 14.92 -6.53 2.12
C GLU A 41 15.79 -6.16 3.32
N ARG A 42 15.33 -5.22 4.16
CA ARG A 42 16.02 -4.82 5.40
C ARG A 42 16.07 -5.95 6.41
N LEU A 43 14.96 -6.66 6.62
CA LEU A 43 14.89 -7.84 7.48
C LEU A 43 15.86 -8.93 7.02
N ALA A 44 15.87 -9.21 5.73
CA ALA A 44 16.78 -10.20 5.16
C ALA A 44 18.24 -9.77 5.32
N ALA A 45 18.55 -8.47 5.21
CA ALA A 45 19.90 -7.96 5.46
C ALA A 45 20.29 -8.10 6.94
N HIS A 46 19.40 -7.78 7.87
CA HIS A 46 19.64 -7.91 9.31
C HIS A 46 19.86 -9.38 9.72
N ILE A 47 19.00 -10.28 9.25
CA ILE A 47 19.14 -11.74 9.49
C ILE A 47 20.51 -12.26 9.01
N ARG A 48 20.99 -11.78 7.87
CA ARG A 48 22.29 -12.20 7.32
C ARG A 48 23.50 -11.56 8.00
N SER A 49 23.36 -10.36 8.55
CA SER A 49 24.49 -9.58 9.08
C SER A 49 24.77 -9.88 10.55
N ASP A 50 23.74 -10.28 11.29
CA ASP A 50 23.79 -10.37 12.76
C ASP A 50 23.91 -11.82 13.26
N ASP A 51 24.15 -12.80 12.37
CA ASP A 51 24.27 -14.24 12.68
C ASP A 51 23.13 -14.77 13.59
N LEU A 52 21.92 -14.24 13.36
CA LEU A 52 20.72 -14.63 14.09
C LEU A 52 20.49 -16.15 13.97
N SER A 53 20.21 -16.79 15.10
CA SER A 53 19.78 -18.18 15.10
C SER A 53 18.47 -18.34 14.34
N ALA A 54 18.17 -19.56 13.89
CA ALA A 54 16.93 -19.85 13.19
C ALA A 54 15.68 -19.46 14.02
N SER A 55 15.74 -19.59 15.34
CA SER A 55 14.66 -19.17 16.25
C SER A 55 14.52 -17.65 16.32
N GLU A 56 15.62 -16.91 16.47
CA GLU A 56 15.58 -15.45 16.57
C GLU A 56 15.12 -14.82 15.26
N ALA A 57 15.59 -15.35 14.11
CA ALA A 57 15.10 -14.93 12.80
C ALA A 57 13.60 -15.20 12.64
N ALA A 58 13.10 -16.34 13.12
CA ALA A 58 11.67 -16.68 13.05
C ALA A 58 10.81 -15.78 13.95
N ASP A 59 11.27 -15.48 15.16
CA ASP A 59 10.59 -14.55 16.07
C ASP A 59 10.54 -13.14 15.49
N LEU A 60 11.67 -12.64 14.98
CA LEU A 60 11.75 -11.35 14.31
C LEU A 60 10.79 -11.24 13.11
N LEU A 61 10.70 -12.28 12.28
CA LEU A 61 9.76 -12.32 11.15
C LEU A 61 8.30 -12.32 11.61
N ARG A 62 7.99 -13.00 12.72
CA ARG A 62 6.64 -13.01 13.30
C ARG A 62 6.26 -11.62 13.82
N ASP A 63 7.16 -10.98 14.56
CA ASP A 63 6.92 -9.67 15.15
C ASP A 63 6.72 -8.61 14.07
N GLU A 64 7.52 -8.63 12.99
CA GLU A 64 7.28 -7.73 11.85
C GLU A 64 5.94 -8.04 11.17
N ALA A 65 5.58 -9.32 10.99
CA ALA A 65 4.30 -9.67 10.38
C ALA A 65 3.10 -9.22 11.23
N GLU A 66 3.23 -9.22 12.57
CA GLU A 66 2.23 -8.63 13.47
C GLU A 66 2.14 -7.12 13.30
N TYR A 67 3.28 -6.43 13.29
CA TYR A 67 3.33 -4.99 13.04
C TYR A 67 2.67 -4.61 11.70
N MET A 68 2.97 -5.34 10.61
CA MET A 68 2.36 -5.09 9.30
C MET A 68 0.84 -5.28 9.31
N ARG A 69 0.33 -6.27 10.06
CA ARG A 69 -1.12 -6.50 10.21
C ARG A 69 -1.80 -5.36 10.97
N GLU A 70 -1.16 -4.82 11.99
CA GLU A 70 -1.69 -3.69 12.77
C GLU A 70 -1.75 -2.41 11.94
N GLN A 71 -0.68 -2.08 11.22
CA GLN A 71 -0.65 -0.91 10.34
C GLN A 71 -1.73 -0.97 9.26
N MET A 72 -1.96 -2.15 8.67
CA MET A 72 -3.02 -2.33 7.67
C MET A 72 -4.43 -2.15 8.26
N ARG A 73 -4.63 -2.42 9.56
CA ARG A 73 -5.92 -2.22 10.24
C ARG A 73 -6.17 -0.75 10.57
N GLU A 74 -5.13 0.03 10.83
CA GLU A 74 -5.25 1.47 11.14
C GLU A 74 -5.47 2.34 9.89
N GLU A 75 -5.06 1.87 8.71
CA GLU A 75 -5.21 2.59 7.43
C GLU A 75 -6.55 2.34 6.70
N LEU A 76 -7.41 1.45 7.21
CA LEU A 76 -8.73 1.09 6.65
C LEU A 76 -9.90 1.66 7.46
#